data_AF-A0A3M0Y5I4-F1
#
_entry.id   AF-A0A3M0Y5I4-F1
#
_cell.length_a   1.000
_cell.length_b   1.000
_cell.length_c   1.000
_cell.angle_alpha   90.00
_cell.angle_beta   90.00
_cell.angle_gamma   90.00
#
_symmetry.space_group_name_H-M   'P 1'
#
loop_
_entity.id
_entity.type
_entity.pdbx_description
1 polymer ?
#
loop_
_entity_poly.entity_id
_entity_poly.type
_entity_poly.pdbx_seq_one_letter_code
_entity_poly.pdbx_strand_id
1 'polypeptide(L)'
;MKAIVNRVVYDTEKATLLAHDRYWDGSNWERNGRNTFLYVGKNGRYFRHDATLWQGERDTIMPLTQEEAMDLYESLPEHEVEFTEAFPGVPLEEA
;
A
#
# COMPACT_ATOMS: atom_id res chain seq x y z
N MET A 1 -10.48 -5.67 -0.51
CA MET A 1 -9.89 -6.63 -1.47
C MET A 1 -9.22 -7.76 -0.71
N LYS A 2 -9.31 -8.99 -1.21
CA LYS A 2 -8.71 -10.18 -0.59
C LYS A 2 -8.15 -11.11 -1.65
N ALA A 3 -6.90 -11.56 -1.48
CA ALA A 3 -6.24 -12.46 -2.43
C ALA A 3 -5.37 -13.48 -1.70
N ILE A 4 -5.13 -14.61 -2.37
CA ILE A 4 -4.18 -15.64 -1.90
C ILE A 4 -2.99 -15.62 -2.85
N VAL A 5 -1.81 -15.27 -2.32
CA VAL A 5 -0.56 -15.29 -3.08
C VAL A 5 0.42 -16.17 -2.33
N ASN A 6 1.02 -17.14 -3.01
CA ASN A 6 1.99 -18.09 -2.42
C ASN A 6 1.47 -18.78 -1.14
N ARG A 7 0.20 -19.21 -1.13
CA ARG A 7 -0.50 -19.84 0.01
C ARG A 7 -0.67 -18.94 1.24
N VAL A 8 -0.43 -17.62 1.11
CA VAL A 8 -0.67 -16.62 2.15
C VAL A 8 -1.90 -15.81 1.77
N VAL A 9 -2.79 -15.60 2.74
CA VAL A 9 -3.99 -14.76 2.59
C VAL A 9 -3.63 -13.31 2.89
N TYR A 10 -3.87 -12.43 1.94
CA TYR A 10 -3.77 -10.98 2.07
C TYR A 10 -5.18 -10.39 2.03
N ASP A 11 -5.50 -9.55 3.01
CA ASP A 11 -6.85 -9.07 3.27
C ASP A 11 -6.76 -7.61 3.70
N THR A 12 -7.21 -6.68 2.83
CA THR A 12 -7.10 -5.24 3.08
C THR A 12 -7.98 -4.78 4.25
N GLU A 13 -9.04 -5.53 4.61
CA GLU A 13 -9.93 -5.16 5.72
C GLU A 13 -9.32 -5.50 7.09
N LYS A 14 -8.35 -6.42 7.12
CA LYS A 14 -7.67 -6.88 8.35
C LYS A 14 -6.27 -6.33 8.50
N ALA A 15 -5.74 -5.72 7.45
CA ALA A 15 -4.42 -5.12 7.41
C ALA A 15 -4.48 -3.65 7.79
N THR A 16 -3.35 -3.12 8.24
CA THR A 16 -3.19 -1.68 8.49
C THR A 16 -2.76 -1.01 7.20
N LEU A 17 -3.47 0.05 6.81
CA LEU A 17 -3.09 0.91 5.69
C LEU A 17 -1.93 1.81 6.14
N LEU A 18 -0.84 1.81 5.36
CA LEU A 18 0.36 2.58 5.69
C LEU A 18 0.45 3.86 4.86
N ALA A 19 0.25 3.73 3.54
CA ALA A 19 0.39 4.83 2.61
C ALA A 19 -0.48 4.60 1.36
N HIS A 20 -0.87 5.68 0.67
CA HIS A 20 -1.60 5.60 -0.59
C HIS A 20 -1.46 6.87 -1.46
N ASP A 21 -1.96 6.79 -2.69
CA ASP A 21 -2.04 7.90 -3.64
C ASP A 21 -3.48 8.39 -3.90
N ARG A 22 -4.46 7.84 -3.17
CA ARG A 22 -5.87 8.25 -3.25
C ARG A 22 -6.07 9.61 -2.58
N TYR A 23 -6.21 10.67 -3.35
CA TYR A 23 -6.59 11.99 -2.86
C TYR A 23 -7.55 12.68 -3.84
N TRP A 24 -8.33 13.64 -3.33
CA TRP A 24 -9.20 14.47 -4.16
C TRP A 24 -8.38 15.55 -4.87
N ASP A 25 -8.27 15.47 -6.18
CA ASP A 25 -7.50 16.43 -7.00
C ASP A 25 -8.33 17.67 -7.42
N GLY A 26 -9.55 17.82 -6.90
CA GLY A 26 -10.49 18.86 -7.30
C GLY A 26 -11.51 18.43 -8.35
N SER A 27 -11.37 17.22 -8.93
CA SER A 27 -12.35 16.67 -9.88
C SER A 27 -12.51 15.14 -9.78
N ASN A 28 -11.50 14.42 -9.27
CA ASN A 28 -11.51 12.97 -9.09
C ASN A 28 -10.78 12.54 -7.81
N TRP A 29 -11.15 11.38 -7.27
CA TRP A 29 -10.44 10.77 -6.12
C TRP A 29 -9.34 9.81 -6.56
N GLU A 30 -9.19 9.58 -7.86
CA GLU A 30 -8.32 8.57 -8.47
C GLU A 30 -7.32 9.20 -9.45
N ARG A 31 -6.05 8.77 -9.38
CA ARG A 31 -5.01 9.14 -10.36
C ARG A 31 -5.27 8.45 -11.70
N ASN A 32 -6.05 9.09 -12.57
CA ASN A 32 -6.45 8.54 -13.86
C ASN A 32 -7.20 7.18 -13.74
N GLY A 33 -8.00 7.00 -12.69
CA GLY A 33 -8.78 5.77 -12.46
C GLY A 33 -7.99 4.58 -11.90
N ARG A 34 -6.76 4.80 -11.41
CA ARG A 34 -5.97 3.81 -10.66
C ARG A 34 -5.47 4.41 -9.35
N ASN A 35 -5.43 3.59 -8.31
CA ASN A 35 -4.84 3.95 -7.02
C ASN A 35 -3.96 2.81 -6.50
N THR A 36 -2.89 3.19 -5.84
CA THR A 36 -1.93 2.31 -5.18
C THR A 36 -2.05 2.48 -3.67
N PHE A 37 -2.15 1.36 -2.96
CA PHE A 37 -2.22 1.33 -1.51
C PHE A 37 -1.16 0.37 -0.96
N LEU A 38 -0.45 0.79 0.08
CA LEU A 38 0.50 -0.03 0.82
C LEU A 38 -0.12 -0.46 2.15
N TYR A 39 -0.11 -1.76 2.42
CA TYR A 39 -0.63 -2.35 3.64
C TYR A 39 0.42 -3.20 4.36
N VAL A 40 0.26 -3.34 5.67
CA VAL A 40 0.93 -4.35 6.49
C VAL A 40 -0.08 -5.27 7.18
N GLY A 41 0.09 -6.57 6.98
CA GLY A 41 -0.70 -7.58 7.69
C GLY A 41 -0.20 -7.79 9.12
N LYS A 42 -1.04 -8.36 9.98
CA LYS A 42 -0.73 -8.64 11.40
C LYS A 42 0.54 -9.46 11.67
N ASN A 43 1.05 -10.16 10.64
CA ASN A 43 2.26 -10.96 10.72
C ASN A 43 3.53 -10.20 10.25
N GLY A 44 3.44 -8.87 10.11
CA GLY A 44 4.54 -8.03 9.60
C GLY A 44 4.82 -8.21 8.11
N ARG A 45 3.86 -8.74 7.34
CA ARG A 45 4.01 -8.92 5.89
C ARG A 45 3.41 -7.74 5.15
N TYR A 46 4.22 -7.09 4.33
CA TYR A 46 3.80 -5.97 3.50
C TYR A 46 3.20 -6.45 2.19
N PHE A 47 2.25 -5.68 1.67
CA PHE A 47 1.69 -5.93 0.35
C PHE A 47 1.12 -4.65 -0.25
N ARG A 48 1.26 -4.55 -1.57
CA ARG A 48 0.64 -3.52 -2.39
C ARG A 48 -0.72 -4.00 -2.88
N HIS A 49 -1.68 -3.10 -2.87
CA HIS A 49 -2.96 -3.26 -3.52
C HIS A 49 -3.10 -2.19 -4.60
N ASP A 50 -3.23 -2.61 -5.85
CA ASP A 50 -3.57 -1.74 -6.97
C ASP A 50 -5.05 -1.85 -7.24
N ALA A 51 -5.78 -0.74 -7.09
CA ALA A 51 -7.19 -0.64 -7.42
C ALA A 51 -7.37 0.09 -8.76
N THR A 52 -8.30 -0.37 -9.59
CA THR A 52 -8.55 0.21 -10.91
C THR A 52 -10.04 0.25 -11.25
N LEU A 53 -10.50 1.36 -11.82
CA LEU A 53 -11.88 1.55 -12.28
C LEU A 53 -12.04 1.27 -13.78
N TRP A 54 -10.96 0.91 -14.48
CA TRP A 54 -10.98 0.69 -15.91
C TRP A 54 -11.63 -0.65 -16.27
N GLN A 55 -12.55 -0.62 -17.23
CA GLN A 55 -13.18 -1.84 -17.73
C GLN A 55 -12.11 -2.77 -18.35
N GLY A 56 -12.03 -3.99 -17.84
CA GLY A 56 -11.09 -5.01 -18.30
C GLY A 56 -9.82 -5.12 -17.47
N GLU A 57 -9.54 -4.13 -16.61
CA GLU A 57 -8.53 -4.27 -15.56
C GLU A 57 -9.14 -4.88 -14.29
N ARG A 58 -8.27 -5.42 -13.43
CA ARG A 58 -8.67 -6.02 -12.17
C ARG A 58 -7.75 -5.55 -11.08
N ASP A 59 -8.30 -5.39 -9.89
CA ASP A 59 -7.51 -5.13 -8.70
C ASP A 59 -6.49 -6.26 -8.48
N THR A 60 -5.28 -5.89 -8.08
CA THR A 60 -4.21 -6.85 -7.81
C THR A 60 -3.68 -6.67 -6.40
N ILE A 61 -3.21 -7.78 -5.83
CA ILE A 61 -2.41 -7.77 -4.60
C ILE A 61 -1.05 -8.35 -4.94
N MET A 62 0.00 -7.63 -4.58
CA MET A 62 1.38 -8.07 -4.70
C MET A 62 2.05 -8.07 -3.32
N PRO A 63 2.54 -9.22 -2.84
CA PRO A 63 3.36 -9.24 -1.63
C PRO A 63 4.67 -8.49 -1.88
N LEU A 64 5.11 -7.74 -0.88
CA LEU A 64 6.34 -6.96 -0.93
C LEU A 64 7.32 -7.43 0.14
N THR A 65 8.60 -7.34 -0.16
CA THR A 65 9.66 -7.31 0.84
C THR A 65 9.61 -6.00 1.64
N GLN A 66 10.33 -5.93 2.76
CA GLN A 66 10.38 -4.71 3.56
C GLN A 66 11.03 -3.55 2.78
N GLU A 67 12.08 -3.82 2.01
CA GLU A 67 12.76 -2.83 1.17
C GLU A 67 11.81 -2.26 0.10
N GLU A 68 11.13 -3.12 -0.66
CA GLU A 68 10.14 -2.67 -1.66
C GLU A 68 8.98 -1.90 -1.03
N ALA A 69 8.60 -2.23 0.20
CA ALA A 69 7.55 -1.52 0.92
C ALA A 69 8.01 -0.13 1.38
N MET A 70 9.27 0.03 1.82
CA MET A 70 9.85 1.32 2.18
C MET A 70 9.95 2.23 0.94
N ASP A 71 10.49 1.71 -0.16
CA ASP A 71 10.56 2.45 -1.44
C ASP A 71 9.17 2.92 -1.89
N LEU A 72 8.17 2.03 -1.78
CA LEU A 72 6.79 2.37 -2.12
C LEU A 72 6.22 3.42 -1.17
N TYR A 73 6.46 3.28 0.14
CA TYR A 73 6.01 4.24 1.13
C TYR A 73 6.56 5.64 0.83
N GLU A 74 7.86 5.77 0.59
CA GLU A 74 8.50 7.06 0.27
C GLU A 74 7.99 7.67 -1.03
N SER A 75 7.59 6.84 -2.01
CA SER A 75 7.05 7.30 -3.28
C SER A 75 5.59 7.76 -3.23
N LEU A 76 4.83 7.33 -2.21
CA LEU A 76 3.41 7.64 -2.08
C LEU A 76 3.22 8.98 -1.33
N PRO A 77 2.26 9.82 -1.76
CA PRO A 77 2.09 11.16 -1.19
C PRO A 77 1.37 11.18 0.16
N GLU A 78 0.44 10.24 0.38
CA GLU A 78 -0.36 10.20 1.62
C GLU A 78 0.16 9.07 2.52
N HIS A 79 0.47 9.43 3.77
CA HIS A 79 0.92 8.50 4.80
C HIS A 79 -0.09 8.50 5.95
N GLU A 80 -0.68 7.34 6.22
CA GLU A 80 -1.69 7.16 7.28
C GLU A 80 -1.05 6.93 8.65
N VAL A 81 0.19 6.46 8.67
CA VAL A 81 1.01 6.26 9.88
C VAL A 81 2.41 6.79 9.63
N GLU A 82 3.16 7.06 10.70
CA GLU A 82 4.56 7.50 10.61
C GLU A 82 5.49 6.38 10.11
N PHE A 83 6.60 6.73 9.46
CA PHE A 83 7.56 5.76 8.92
C PHE A 83 8.08 4.80 9.99
N THR A 84 8.33 5.30 11.20
CA THR A 84 8.83 4.48 12.33
C THR A 84 7.78 3.51 12.87
N GLU A 85 6.49 3.81 12.70
CA GLU A 85 5.39 2.90 13.03
C GLU A 85 5.17 1.88 11.89
N ALA A 86 5.27 2.32 10.63
CA ALA A 86 5.18 1.47 9.46
C ALA A 86 6.30 0.42 9.39
N PHE A 87 7.53 0.83 9.73
CA PHE A 87 8.75 0.03 9.62
C PHE A 87 9.54 0.03 10.95
N PRO A 88 9.06 -0.70 11.96
CA PRO A 88 9.67 -0.69 13.28
C PRO A 88 11.11 -1.23 13.22
N GLY A 89 12.06 -0.46 13.76
CA GLY A 89 13.48 -0.83 13.83
C GLY A 89 14.33 -0.40 12.63
N VAL A 90 13.75 0.32 11.67
CA VAL A 90 14.52 0.95 10.58
C VAL A 90 15.01 2.33 11.05
N PRO A 91 16.32 2.63 10.99
CA PRO A 91 16.86 3.94 11.33
C PRO A 91 16.52 4.97 10.24
N LEU A 92 16.19 6.19 10.66
CA LEU A 92 16.06 7.35 9.79
C LEU A 92 17.27 8.27 10.02
N GLU A 93 17.83 8.81 8.94
CA GLU A 93 18.87 9.83 8.99
C GLU A 93 18.25 11.20 8.71
N GLU A 94 18.54 12.18 9.57
CA GLU A 94 18.18 13.59 9.35
C GLU A 94 19.31 14.27 8.54
N ALA A 95 18.95 15.00 7.48
CA ALA A 95 19.88 15.70 6.59
C ALA A 95 20.02 17.19 6.91
#